data_AF-A0AAW9KVW3-F1
#
_entry.id   AF-A0AAW9KVW3-F1
#
_cell.length_a   1.000
_cell.length_b   1.000
_cell.length_c   1.000
_cell.angle_alpha   90.00
_cell.angle_beta   90.00
_cell.angle_gamma   90.00
#
_symmetry.space_group_name_H-M   'P 1'
#
loop_
_entity.id
_entity.type
_entity.pdbx_description
1 polymer ?
#
loop_
_entity_poly.entity_id
_entity_poly.type
_entity_poly.pdbx_seq_one_letter_code
_entity_poly.pdbx_strand_id
1 'polypeptide(L)'
;MGDPAAAASQSHAAAGFDPERGDGIPDHLAADLEFMRALCEREATHLAGGGDATDELATVREYQRVTVGRLGWLDDFHEAVEKKDTVEGVFAALARLARAFVAWDARHGIATP
;
A
#
# COMPACT_ATOMS: atom_id res chain seq x y z
N MET A 1 -2.26 18.28 -9.41
CA MET A 1 -2.32 17.08 -8.55
C MET A 1 -3.77 16.62 -8.56
N GLY A 2 -4.02 15.35 -8.87
CA GLY A 2 -5.36 14.78 -8.82
C GLY A 2 -5.79 14.48 -7.38
N ASP A 3 -7.05 14.07 -7.21
CA ASP A 3 -7.62 13.62 -5.94
C ASP A 3 -7.03 12.24 -5.57
N PRO A 4 -6.27 12.11 -4.45
CA PRO A 4 -5.68 10.83 -4.03
C PRO A 4 -6.72 9.74 -3.78
N ALA A 5 -7.87 10.09 -3.20
CA ALA A 5 -8.97 9.15 -2.95
C ALA A 5 -9.53 8.61 -4.27
N ALA A 6 -9.68 9.47 -5.28
CA ALA A 6 -10.11 9.04 -6.61
C ALA A 6 -9.09 8.10 -7.26
N ALA A 7 -7.79 8.37 -7.13
CA ALA A 7 -6.73 7.52 -7.68
C ALA A 7 -6.66 6.14 -7.00
N ALA A 8 -6.82 6.09 -5.67
CA ALA A 8 -6.90 4.84 -4.91
C ALA A 8 -8.16 4.04 -5.31
N SER A 9 -9.33 4.69 -5.36
CA SER A 9 -10.59 4.06 -5.78
C SER A 9 -10.50 3.46 -7.19
N GLN A 10 -9.91 4.19 -8.15
CA GLN A 10 -9.69 3.69 -9.50
C GLN A 10 -8.75 2.47 -9.54
N SER A 11 -7.70 2.47 -8.73
CA SER A 11 -6.77 1.35 -8.63
C SER A 11 -7.43 0.11 -8.04
N HIS A 12 -8.24 0.28 -6.99
CA HIS A 12 -9.03 -0.79 -6.37
C HIS A 12 -10.00 -1.39 -7.40
N ALA A 13 -10.77 -0.54 -8.09
CA ALA A 13 -11.71 -0.97 -9.11
C ALA A 13 -11.03 -1.71 -10.28
N ALA A 14 -9.88 -1.22 -10.75
CA ALA A 14 -9.12 -1.85 -11.84
C ALA A 14 -8.57 -3.24 -11.45
N ALA A 15 -8.32 -3.47 -10.16
CA ALA A 15 -7.91 -4.76 -9.63
C ALA A 15 -9.09 -5.67 -9.23
N GLY A 16 -10.34 -5.19 -9.33
CA GLY A 16 -11.53 -5.90 -8.84
C GLY A 16 -11.56 -6.06 -7.31
N PHE A 17 -10.96 -5.10 -6.60
CA PHE A 17 -10.81 -5.11 -5.14
C PHE A 17 -11.76 -4.10 -4.48
N ASP A 18 -12.35 -4.50 -3.35
CA ASP A 18 -13.19 -3.66 -2.50
C ASP A 18 -12.68 -3.74 -1.05
N PRO A 19 -12.18 -2.64 -0.46
CA PRO A 19 -11.59 -2.66 0.88
C PRO A 19 -12.65 -2.86 1.98
N GLU A 20 -12.34 -3.72 2.95
CA GLU A 20 -13.13 -3.89 4.18
C GLU A 20 -12.62 -2.96 5.29
N ARG A 21 -11.41 -2.43 5.15
CA ARG A 21 -10.77 -1.50 6.08
C ARG A 21 -10.83 -0.06 5.58
N GLY A 22 -10.70 0.88 6.52
CA GLY A 22 -10.62 2.31 6.19
C GLY A 22 -11.96 3.02 6.01
N ASP A 23 -13.04 2.47 6.56
CA ASP A 23 -14.34 3.13 6.72
C ASP A 23 -14.92 3.71 5.41
N GLY A 24 -14.64 3.06 4.27
CA GLY A 24 -15.08 3.50 2.94
C GLY A 24 -14.30 4.67 2.36
N ILE A 25 -13.21 5.10 2.99
CA ILE A 25 -12.30 6.13 2.49
C ILE A 25 -11.21 5.43 1.65
N PRO A 26 -11.18 5.63 0.31
CA PRO A 26 -10.34 4.82 -0.56
C PRO A 26 -8.82 4.95 -0.33
N ASP A 27 -8.34 6.13 0.05
CA ASP A 27 -6.93 6.43 0.33
C ASP A 27 -6.60 6.35 1.83
N HIS A 28 -7.48 5.75 2.64
CA HIS A 28 -7.18 5.49 4.03
C HIS A 28 -6.02 4.48 4.13
N LEU A 29 -5.03 4.75 5.00
CA LEU A 29 -3.85 3.89 5.15
C LEU A 29 -4.20 2.40 5.33
N ALA A 30 -5.21 2.11 6.14
CA ALA A 30 -5.68 0.73 6.33
C ALA A 30 -6.25 0.09 5.05
N ALA A 31 -6.91 0.86 4.18
CA ALA A 31 -7.42 0.38 2.89
C ALA A 31 -6.28 0.14 1.90
N ASP A 32 -5.32 1.08 1.77
CA ASP A 32 -4.15 0.90 0.91
C ASP A 32 -3.28 -0.30 1.35
N LEU A 33 -3.09 -0.50 2.67
CA LEU A 33 -2.36 -1.68 3.19
C LEU A 33 -3.12 -3.00 2.95
N GLU A 34 -4.45 -2.96 3.02
CA GLU A 34 -5.27 -4.12 2.67
C GLU A 34 -5.17 -4.45 1.18
N PHE A 35 -5.20 -3.42 0.33
CA PHE A 35 -5.01 -3.58 -1.10
C PHE A 35 -3.62 -4.16 -1.43
N MET A 36 -2.56 -3.66 -0.76
CA MET A 36 -1.22 -4.23 -0.87
C MET A 36 -1.17 -5.71 -0.48
N ARG A 37 -1.84 -6.11 0.61
CA ARG A 37 -1.96 -7.53 1.00
C ARG A 37 -2.55 -8.36 -0.14
N ALA A 38 -3.67 -7.92 -0.72
CA ALA A 38 -4.34 -8.63 -1.81
C ALA A 38 -3.47 -8.75 -3.07
N LEU A 39 -2.71 -7.70 -3.41
CA LEU A 39 -1.75 -7.74 -4.52
C LEU A 39 -0.62 -8.74 -4.26
N CYS A 40 -0.06 -8.77 -3.05
CA CYS A 40 0.97 -9.75 -2.67
C CYS A 40 0.45 -11.20 -2.70
N GLU A 41 -0.79 -11.44 -2.26
CA GLU A 41 -1.45 -12.76 -2.34
C GLU A 41 -1.64 -13.21 -3.80
N ARG A 42 -2.01 -12.27 -4.68
CA ARG A 42 -2.15 -12.54 -6.12
C ARG A 42 -0.80 -12.85 -6.77
N GLU A 43 0.25 -12.08 -6.47
CA GLU A 43 1.61 -12.38 -6.91
C GLU A 43 2.05 -13.77 -6.45
N ALA A 44 1.86 -14.10 -5.17
CA ALA A 44 2.21 -15.42 -4.63
C ALA A 44 1.49 -16.55 -5.36
N THR A 45 0.22 -16.35 -5.73
CA THR A 45 -0.57 -17.31 -6.52
C THR A 45 0.02 -17.52 -7.91
N HIS A 46 0.43 -16.45 -8.60
CA HIS A 46 1.08 -16.55 -9.91
C HIS A 46 2.42 -17.30 -9.84
N LEU A 47 3.25 -17.00 -8.82
CA LEU A 47 4.54 -17.66 -8.62
C LEU A 47 4.37 -19.15 -8.29
N ALA A 48 3.39 -19.51 -7.45
CA ALA A 48 3.11 -20.90 -7.10
C ALA A 48 2.60 -21.74 -8.29
N GLY A 49 1.93 -21.09 -9.26
CA GLY A 49 1.46 -21.72 -10.49
C GLY A 49 2.57 -22.07 -11.50
N GLY A 50 3.84 -21.82 -11.17
CA GLY A 50 4.96 -22.01 -12.09
C GLY A 50 5.01 -20.96 -13.21
N GLY A 51 4.30 -19.84 -13.02
CA GLY A 51 4.35 -18.72 -13.94
C GLY A 51 5.75 -18.11 -13.93
N ASP A 52 6.48 -18.32 -15.02
CA ASP A 52 7.58 -17.43 -15.40
C ASP A 52 7.04 -15.99 -15.55
N ALA A 53 7.88 -14.97 -15.71
CA ALA A 53 7.46 -13.56 -15.78
C ALA A 53 6.32 -13.29 -16.81
N THR A 54 5.07 -13.51 -16.40
CA THR A 54 3.88 -13.28 -17.23
C THR A 54 3.52 -11.80 -17.20
N ASP A 55 2.85 -11.33 -18.25
CA ASP A 55 2.32 -9.96 -18.30
C ASP A 55 1.41 -9.65 -17.09
N GLU A 56 0.71 -10.67 -16.58
CA GLU A 56 -0.12 -10.56 -15.37
C GLU A 56 0.71 -10.32 -14.11
N LEU A 57 1.81 -11.07 -13.92
CA LEU A 57 2.72 -10.86 -12.78
C LEU A 57 3.38 -9.47 -12.84
N ALA A 58 3.79 -9.02 -14.04
CA ALA A 58 4.32 -7.69 -14.23
C ALA A 58 3.29 -6.61 -13.89
N THR A 59 2.03 -6.81 -14.28
CA THR A 59 0.90 -5.91 -13.96
C THR A 59 0.64 -5.84 -12.46
N VAL A 60 0.62 -6.97 -11.75
CA VAL A 60 0.44 -7.00 -10.28
C VAL A 60 1.55 -6.23 -9.57
N ARG A 61 2.82 -6.44 -9.96
CA ARG A 61 3.96 -5.71 -9.41
C ARG A 61 3.91 -4.21 -9.72
N GLU A 62 3.36 -3.82 -10.86
CA GLU A 62 3.15 -2.41 -11.16
C GLU A 62 2.09 -1.79 -10.26
N TYR A 63 0.97 -2.47 -10.01
CA TYR A 63 -0.01 -1.99 -9.03
C TYR A 63 0.56 -1.88 -7.62
N GLN A 64 1.43 -2.81 -7.21
CA GLN A 64 2.15 -2.70 -5.93
C GLN A 64 3.02 -1.43 -5.91
N ARG A 65 3.83 -1.20 -6.95
CA ARG A 65 4.71 -0.01 -7.03
C ARG A 65 3.93 1.29 -7.00
N VAL A 66 2.84 1.36 -7.78
CA VAL A 66 1.97 2.54 -7.79
C VAL A 66 1.37 2.78 -6.40
N THR A 67 0.89 1.72 -5.75
CA THR A 67 0.26 1.83 -4.41
C THR A 67 1.25 2.29 -3.35
N VAL A 68 2.42 1.65 -3.26
CA VAL A 68 3.49 2.07 -2.33
C VAL A 68 3.98 3.49 -2.64
N GLY A 69 4.06 3.86 -3.93
CA GLY A 69 4.41 5.21 -4.36
C GLY A 69 3.42 6.29 -3.90
N ARG A 70 2.12 5.97 -3.83
CA ARG A 70 1.12 6.91 -3.29
C ARG A 70 1.32 7.17 -1.80
N LEU A 71 1.89 6.23 -1.04
CA LEU A 71 2.08 6.33 0.41
C LEU A 71 3.26 7.22 0.83
N GLY A 72 3.82 8.03 -0.07
CA GLY A 72 4.87 9.00 0.26
C GLY A 72 4.46 10.03 1.31
N TRP A 73 3.15 10.25 1.51
CA TRP A 73 2.61 11.14 2.54
C TRP A 73 2.81 10.62 3.99
N LEU A 74 3.25 9.36 4.16
CA LEU A 74 3.51 8.78 5.47
C LEU A 74 4.63 9.46 6.27
N ASP A 75 5.54 10.18 5.59
CA ASP A 75 6.52 11.04 6.25
C ASP A 75 5.81 12.12 7.09
N ASP A 76 4.96 12.92 6.45
CA ASP A 76 4.21 14.00 7.12
C ASP A 76 3.19 13.47 8.13
N PHE A 77 2.53 12.35 7.82
CA PHE A 77 1.56 11.73 8.72
C PHE A 77 2.20 11.23 10.02
N HIS A 78 3.34 10.55 9.92
CA HIS A 78 4.06 10.11 11.11
C HIS A 78 4.40 11.28 12.04
N GLU A 79 4.93 12.37 11.49
CA GLU A 79 5.25 13.57 12.28
C GLU A 79 4.00 14.20 12.91
N ALA A 80 2.88 14.21 12.19
CA ALA A 80 1.62 14.72 12.70
C ALA A 80 1.08 13.88 13.85
N VAL A 81 1.12 12.55 13.74
CA VAL A 81 0.70 11.62 14.79
C VAL A 81 1.61 11.74 16.00
N GLU A 82 2.93 11.80 15.82
CA GLU A 82 3.91 11.94 16.91
C GLU A 82 3.66 13.21 17.76
N LYS A 83 3.29 14.32 17.13
CA LYS A 83 2.95 15.58 17.82
C LYS A 83 1.65 15.49 18.64
N LYS A 84 0.80 14.50 18.39
CA LYS A 84 -0.53 14.35 19.03
C LYS A 84 -0.59 13.21 20.03
N ASP A 85 0.10 12.12 19.76
CA ASP A 85 0.12 10.91 20.59
C ASP A 85 1.23 11.01 21.65
N THR A 86 1.08 11.96 22.57
CA THR A 86 2.13 12.29 23.56
C THR A 86 2.02 11.53 24.88
N VAL A 87 0.93 10.80 25.11
CA VAL A 87 0.68 10.11 26.38
C VAL A 87 1.25 8.70 26.34
N GLU A 88 0.77 7.87 25.41
CA GLU A 88 1.17 6.46 25.29
C GLU A 88 2.16 6.25 24.13
N GLY A 89 2.07 7.05 23.05
CA GLY A 89 3.01 6.97 21.92
C GLY A 89 2.84 5.73 21.04
N VAL A 90 1.80 4.93 21.27
CA VAL A 90 1.55 3.68 20.54
C VAL A 90 1.21 3.94 19.07
N PHE A 91 0.35 4.91 18.77
CA PHE A 91 0.03 5.28 17.40
C PHE A 91 1.21 5.94 16.70
N ALA A 92 2.02 6.73 17.42
CA ALA A 92 3.26 7.27 16.87
C ALA A 92 4.24 6.15 16.49
N ALA A 93 4.38 5.12 17.34
CA ALA A 93 5.20 3.96 17.06
C ALA A 93 4.69 3.14 15.87
N LEU A 94 3.37 2.94 15.75
CA LEU A 94 2.74 2.26 14.62
C LEU A 94 2.90 3.04 13.31
N ALA A 95 2.69 4.36 13.33
CA ALA A 95 2.87 5.21 12.15
C ALA A 95 4.34 5.20 11.68
N ARG A 96 5.29 5.23 12.63
CA ARG A 96 6.72 5.10 12.34
C ARG A 96 7.07 3.74 11.72
N LEU A 97 6.48 2.66 12.22
CA LEU A 97 6.66 1.31 11.66
C LEU A 97 6.12 1.25 10.23
N ALA A 98 4.89 1.70 10.01
CA ALA A 98 4.26 1.72 8.69
C ALA A 98 5.10 2.51 7.68
N ARG A 99 5.54 3.73 8.06
CA ARG A 99 6.44 4.58 7.27
C ARG A 99 7.74 3.84 6.91
N ALA A 100 8.42 3.27 7.91
CA ALA A 100 9.69 2.58 7.69
C ALA A 100 9.54 1.36 6.79
N PHE A 101 8.48 0.58 6.99
CA PHE A 101 8.17 -0.61 6.20
C PHE A 101 7.85 -0.25 4.75
N VAL A 102 6.93 0.67 4.50
CA VAL A 102 6.55 1.14 3.15
C VAL A 102 7.76 1.71 2.41
N ALA A 103 8.60 2.50 3.09
CA ALA A 103 9.82 3.03 2.49
C ALA A 103 10.82 1.92 2.11
N TRP A 104 10.93 0.86 2.92
CA TRP A 104 11.77 -0.29 2.58
C TRP A 104 11.19 -1.07 1.40
N ASP A 105 9.88 -1.31 1.41
CA ASP A 105 9.14 -2.07 0.40
C ASP A 105 9.26 -1.42 -0.99
N ALA A 106 9.13 -0.09 -1.05
CA ALA A 106 9.33 0.72 -2.25
C ALA A 106 10.69 0.52 -2.93
N ARG A 107 11.72 0.18 -2.14
CA ARG A 107 13.10 0.04 -2.62
C ARG A 107 13.52 -1.41 -2.86
N HIS A 108 12.95 -2.35 -2.12
CA HIS A 108 13.48 -3.72 -2.06
C HIS A 108 12.42 -4.81 -2.08
N GLY A 109 11.20 -4.53 -1.64
CA GLY A 109 10.22 -5.59 -1.41
C GLY A 109 9.46 -5.99 -2.68
N ILE A 110 9.37 -5.09 -3.66
CA ILE A 110 8.78 -5.38 -4.97
C ILE A 110 9.90 -5.70 -5.96
N ALA A 111 9.82 -6.88 -6.59
CA ALA A 111 10.80 -7.29 -7.59
C ALA A 111 10.87 -6.28 -8.75
N THR A 112 12.10 -5.94 -9.15
CA THR A 112 12.35 -5.08 -10.31
C THR A 112 11.85 -5.71 -11.60
N PRO A 113 11.42 -4.89 -12.59
CA PRO A 113 11.10 -5.36 -13.94
C PRO A 113 12.25 -6.13 -14.59
#